data_AF-A0A0G2H2B6-F1
#
_entry.id   AF-A0A0G2H2B6-F1
#
_cell.length_a   1.000
_cell.length_b   1.000
_cell.length_c   1.000
_cell.angle_alpha   90.00
_cell.angle_beta   90.00
_cell.angle_gamma   90.00
#
_symmetry.space_group_name_H-M   'P 1'
#
loop_
_entity.id
_entity.type
_entity.pdbx_description
1 polymer ?
#
loop_
_entity_poly.entity_id
_entity_poly.type
_entity_poly.pdbx_seq_one_letter_code
_entity_poly.pdbx_strand_id
1 'polypeptide(L)'
;MPSSPPSRTPSSRSYGPGASGRSSPTVAASQDVTRAPQFEETPWNTSPGGGLKRSNTTLSRKQMKRATRTRKIFAVISSFFFFLSALFLLLVEIGNTHDKTVLRDTWFMKLDLSHIVPTSIPNATLLNSIAQTLGLHDFYQVGLWNFCEGYINEGVTQCSHPQSLYWFNPVEILLNELFAGATIAIPEEALKYLDILKVASQWMFGLFLTGTCLSTTLIFLTPLAVYTRWAAGPIAILSLFTLLCIFVACIIATAIFIVFKIALTQVDDLNIKAVLGAQMFGFMWTSAGCILIAFIIQSGLCCCCASRRDVRTGRKLGSKKAYTMPPDGDPEKQTFKQRLGFGRSQA
;
A
#
# COMPACT_ATOMS: atom_id res chain seq x y z
N MET A 1 19.26 26.63 64.46
CA MET A 1 19.60 28.07 64.39
C MET A 1 18.73 28.73 63.33
N PRO A 2 18.28 29.97 63.54
CA PRO A 2 16.91 30.37 63.21
C PRO A 2 16.77 31.54 62.20
N SER A 3 15.52 31.72 61.76
CA SER A 3 14.77 32.98 61.54
C SER A 3 15.23 34.06 60.53
N SER A 4 14.29 34.36 59.63
CA SER A 4 14.03 35.58 58.82
C SER A 4 13.89 36.90 59.63
N PRO A 5 13.42 38.02 59.02
CA PRO A 5 14.03 39.04 58.13
C PRO A 5 14.15 40.41 58.87
N PRO A 6 14.36 41.62 58.25
CA PRO A 6 13.24 42.40 57.67
C PRO A 6 13.57 43.47 56.58
N SER A 7 12.48 44.06 56.08
CA SER A 7 12.25 45.25 55.23
C SER A 7 12.76 46.60 55.75
N ARG A 8 12.92 47.60 54.86
CA ARG A 8 12.47 49.01 55.05
C ARG A 8 12.64 49.89 53.79
N THR A 9 11.54 50.47 53.32
CA THR A 9 11.46 51.77 52.62
C THR A 9 11.61 52.91 53.64
N PRO A 10 11.97 54.16 53.24
CA PRO A 10 10.91 55.17 53.07
C PRO A 10 11.16 56.35 52.08
N SER A 11 10.04 56.84 51.55
CA SER A 11 9.57 58.24 51.36
C SER A 11 10.38 59.37 50.70
N SER A 12 9.69 59.98 49.72
CA SER A 12 9.41 61.42 49.50
C SER A 12 10.53 62.39 49.07
N ARG A 13 10.36 63.05 47.90
CA ARG A 13 10.05 64.49 47.81
C ARG A 13 9.78 64.96 46.37
N SER A 14 8.74 65.78 46.26
CA SER A 14 8.32 66.64 45.15
C SER A 14 9.32 67.72 44.78
N TYR A 15 9.35 68.15 43.50
CA TYR A 15 9.38 69.57 43.03
C TYR A 15 9.31 69.59 41.49
N GLY A 16 8.27 70.21 40.91
CA GLY A 16 8.37 70.89 39.60
C GLY A 16 9.00 72.29 39.80
N PRO A 17 9.36 73.08 38.77
CA PRO A 17 8.33 73.68 37.90
C PRO A 17 8.76 74.07 36.45
N GLY A 18 7.76 74.41 35.61
CA GLY A 18 7.81 75.42 34.53
C GLY A 18 8.60 75.08 33.26
N ALA A 19 8.41 75.69 32.10
CA ALA A 19 7.39 76.59 31.53
C ALA A 19 7.78 76.82 30.05
N SER A 20 6.82 77.21 29.21
CA SER A 20 6.98 77.88 27.88
C SER A 20 7.55 77.04 26.73
N GLY A 21 7.12 77.15 25.47
CA GLY A 21 6.13 78.02 24.80
C GLY A 21 6.36 77.99 23.27
N ARG A 22 5.29 78.22 22.48
CA ARG A 22 5.25 78.67 21.05
C ARG A 22 5.91 77.75 19.99
N SER A 23 5.45 77.62 18.75
CA SER A 23 4.48 78.34 17.92
C SER A 23 4.15 77.55 16.63
N SER A 24 2.89 77.66 16.21
CA SER A 24 2.24 77.45 14.89
C SER A 24 3.10 77.88 13.66
N PRO A 25 2.80 77.53 12.38
CA PRO A 25 1.46 77.70 11.78
C PRO A 25 0.97 76.73 10.68
N THR A 26 -0.35 76.77 10.56
CA THR A 26 -1.22 76.26 9.50
C THR A 26 -1.17 77.17 8.26
N VAL A 27 -1.13 76.57 7.06
CA VAL A 27 -1.49 77.23 5.78
C VAL A 27 -2.37 76.30 4.94
N ALA A 28 -3.61 76.76 4.75
CA ALA A 28 -4.48 76.76 3.57
C ALA A 28 -4.72 75.50 2.68
N ALA A 29 -6.02 75.22 2.50
CA ALA A 29 -6.76 75.27 1.22
C ALA A 29 -7.31 73.98 0.56
N SER A 30 -8.56 74.17 0.12
CA SER A 30 -9.32 73.52 -0.96
C SER A 30 -10.15 72.27 -0.64
N GLN A 31 -11.45 72.50 -0.59
CA GLN A 31 -12.50 71.52 -0.87
C GLN A 31 -12.57 71.32 -2.38
N ASP A 32 -12.62 70.07 -2.84
CA ASP A 32 -13.29 69.75 -4.09
C ASP A 32 -14.03 68.41 -3.94
N VAL A 33 -15.28 68.41 -4.40
CA VAL A 33 -16.27 67.35 -4.19
C VAL A 33 -16.28 66.45 -5.42
N THR A 34 -15.95 65.17 -5.26
CA THR A 34 -16.39 64.13 -6.20
C THR A 34 -16.87 62.90 -5.42
N ARG A 35 -18.18 62.68 -5.52
CA ARG A 35 -18.93 61.57 -4.93
C ARG A 35 -18.60 60.29 -5.73
N ALA A 36 -17.69 59.46 -5.22
CA ALA A 36 -17.43 58.12 -5.73
C ALA A 36 -18.43 57.11 -5.12
N PRO A 37 -18.85 56.06 -5.85
CA PRO A 37 -19.84 55.10 -5.36
C PRO A 37 -19.25 54.31 -4.18
N GLN A 38 -20.01 54.17 -3.09
CA GLN A 38 -19.71 53.23 -2.03
C GLN A 38 -19.72 51.81 -2.62
N PHE A 39 -18.53 51.29 -2.90
CA PHE A 39 -18.33 49.87 -3.11
C PHE A 39 -18.22 49.22 -1.73
N GLU A 40 -19.23 48.43 -1.39
CA GLU A 40 -19.31 47.68 -0.14
C GLU A 40 -18.07 46.79 0.02
N GLU A 41 -17.36 46.98 1.14
CA GLU A 41 -16.06 46.38 1.40
C GLU A 41 -16.09 44.84 1.29
N THR A 42 -15.30 44.30 0.37
CA THR A 42 -15.00 42.86 0.32
C THR A 42 -14.29 42.42 1.61
N PRO A 43 -14.65 41.28 2.25
CA PRO A 43 -14.24 40.96 3.62
C PRO A 43 -12.82 40.39 3.76
N TRP A 44 -11.90 40.74 2.86
CA TRP A 44 -10.53 40.22 2.91
C TRP A 44 -9.54 41.36 3.09
N ASN A 45 -9.43 41.85 4.33
CA ASN A 45 -8.28 42.64 4.76
C ASN A 45 -7.02 41.78 4.64
N THR A 46 -6.23 42.02 3.61
CA THR A 46 -4.82 41.61 3.54
C THR A 46 -4.01 42.58 4.40
N SER A 47 -3.76 42.23 5.67
CA SER A 47 -2.71 42.88 6.45
C SER A 47 -1.34 42.29 6.05
N PRO A 48 -0.32 43.13 5.81
CA PRO A 48 1.04 42.67 5.56
C PRO A 48 1.68 42.23 6.88
N GLY A 49 1.94 40.93 7.00
CA GLY A 49 2.67 40.35 8.14
C GLY A 49 1.79 40.08 9.37
N GLY A 50 1.61 38.79 9.70
CA GLY A 50 1.09 38.37 11.00
C GLY A 50 -0.27 37.67 10.95
N GLY A 51 -0.23 36.34 10.97
CA GLY A 51 -1.27 35.44 11.46
C GLY A 51 -2.74 35.73 11.09
N LEU A 52 -3.28 34.94 10.14
CA LEU A 52 -4.72 34.83 9.87
C LEU A 52 -5.52 34.62 11.17
N LYS A 53 -6.10 35.69 11.73
CA LYS A 53 -7.06 35.62 12.84
C LYS A 53 -8.47 35.38 12.30
N ARG A 54 -9.10 34.39 12.91
CA ARG A 54 -10.31 33.69 12.48
C ARG A 54 -11.57 34.48 12.89
N SER A 55 -12.38 34.93 11.93
CA SER A 55 -13.78 35.25 12.22
C SER A 55 -14.60 33.96 12.27
N ASN A 56 -15.58 33.88 13.17
CA ASN A 56 -16.45 32.72 13.38
C ASN A 56 -17.46 32.52 12.23
N THR A 57 -17.01 32.59 10.98
CA THR A 57 -17.86 32.40 9.81
C THR A 57 -17.99 30.90 9.53
N THR A 58 -19.22 30.40 9.55
CA THR A 58 -19.54 29.03 9.18
C THR A 58 -19.15 28.82 7.70
N LEU A 59 -18.10 28.03 7.45
CA LEU A 59 -17.62 27.76 6.09
C LEU A 59 -18.76 27.16 5.23
N SER A 60 -18.94 27.72 4.02
CA SER A 60 -19.92 27.20 3.06
C SER A 60 -19.60 25.73 2.71
N ARG A 61 -20.64 24.92 2.42
CA ARG A 61 -20.48 23.50 2.03
C ARG A 61 -19.52 23.33 0.84
N LYS A 62 -19.47 24.31 -0.07
CA LYS A 62 -18.55 24.33 -1.22
C LYS A 62 -17.08 24.48 -0.77
N GLN A 63 -16.81 25.41 0.14
CA GLN A 63 -15.48 25.64 0.71
C GLN A 63 -15.00 24.43 1.53
N MET A 64 -15.87 23.83 2.35
CA MET A 64 -15.54 22.59 3.07
C MET A 64 -15.19 21.43 2.12
N LYS A 65 -15.95 21.23 1.05
CA LYS A 65 -15.65 20.20 0.04
C LYS A 65 -14.28 20.42 -0.62
N ARG A 66 -13.90 21.68 -0.88
CA ARG A 66 -12.60 22.03 -1.47
C ARG A 66 -11.46 21.84 -0.48
N ALA A 67 -11.66 22.22 0.78
CA ALA A 67 -10.67 22.06 1.85
C ALA A 67 -10.29 20.59 2.11
N THR A 68 -11.25 19.66 1.98
CA THR A 68 -11.04 18.22 2.17
C THR A 68 -10.85 17.44 0.87
N ARG A 69 -10.76 18.10 -0.29
CA ARG A 69 -10.66 17.43 -1.60
C ARG A 69 -9.39 16.59 -1.71
N THR A 70 -8.26 17.10 -1.21
CA THR A 70 -6.97 16.39 -1.21
C THR A 70 -7.04 15.07 -0.45
N ARG A 71 -7.68 15.05 0.73
CA ARG A 71 -7.92 13.82 1.51
C ARG A 71 -8.76 12.81 0.74
N LYS A 72 -9.81 13.25 0.04
CA LYS A 72 -10.63 12.36 -0.80
C LYS A 72 -9.82 11.78 -1.97
N ILE A 73 -9.00 12.59 -2.62
CA ILE A 73 -8.14 12.13 -3.72
C ILE A 73 -7.15 11.08 -3.22
N PHE A 74 -6.43 11.34 -2.12
CA PHE A 74 -5.50 10.37 -1.55
C PHE A 74 -6.18 9.08 -1.10
N ALA A 75 -7.38 9.15 -0.51
CA ALA A 75 -8.14 7.96 -0.15
C ALA A 75 -8.55 7.12 -1.39
N VAL A 76 -8.96 7.78 -2.48
CA VAL A 76 -9.30 7.09 -3.74
C VAL A 76 -8.05 6.47 -4.38
N ILE A 77 -6.93 7.17 -4.38
CA ILE A 77 -5.65 6.65 -4.89
C ILE A 77 -5.21 5.43 -4.06
N SER A 78 -5.24 5.52 -2.73
CA SER A 78 -4.89 4.41 -1.84
C SER A 78 -5.81 3.20 -2.06
N SER A 79 -7.13 3.43 -2.21
CA SER A 79 -8.09 2.37 -2.55
C SER A 79 -7.79 1.69 -3.89
N PHE A 80 -7.32 2.45 -4.88
CA PHE A 80 -6.90 1.90 -6.17
C PHE A 80 -5.65 1.02 -6.04
N PHE A 81 -4.66 1.43 -5.24
CA PHE A 81 -3.48 0.61 -4.98
C PHE A 81 -3.80 -0.67 -4.17
N PHE A 82 -4.70 -0.61 -3.19
CA PHE A 82 -5.19 -1.82 -2.50
C PHE A 82 -5.92 -2.77 -3.45
N PHE A 83 -6.72 -2.24 -4.38
CA PHE A 83 -7.38 -3.03 -5.41
C PHE A 83 -6.35 -3.70 -6.34
N LEU A 84 -5.37 -2.95 -6.82
CA LEU A 84 -4.32 -3.48 -7.69
C LEU A 84 -3.49 -4.56 -6.98
N SER A 85 -3.15 -4.34 -5.71
CA SER A 85 -2.44 -5.32 -4.88
C SER A 85 -3.27 -6.60 -4.67
N ALA A 86 -4.56 -6.47 -4.35
CA ALA A 86 -5.45 -7.62 -4.20
C ALA A 86 -5.59 -8.42 -5.51
N LEU A 87 -5.64 -7.74 -6.66
CA LEU A 87 -5.69 -8.40 -7.97
C LEU A 87 -4.42 -9.22 -8.23
N PHE A 88 -3.24 -8.66 -7.97
CA PHE A 88 -1.98 -9.40 -8.15
C PHE A 88 -1.80 -10.52 -7.12
N LEU A 89 -2.24 -10.35 -5.87
CA LEU A 89 -2.24 -11.45 -4.89
C LEU A 89 -3.18 -12.56 -5.30
N LEU A 90 -4.35 -12.24 -5.84
CA LEU A 90 -5.28 -13.24 -6.34
C LEU A 90 -4.66 -14.05 -7.49
N LEU A 91 -3.92 -13.40 -8.39
CA LEU A 91 -3.13 -14.09 -9.42
C LEU A 91 -2.06 -15.01 -8.83
N VAL A 92 -1.39 -14.59 -7.76
CA VAL A 92 -0.40 -15.43 -7.04
C VAL A 92 -1.07 -16.62 -6.36
N GLU A 93 -2.25 -16.42 -5.77
CA GLU A 93 -3.00 -17.49 -5.13
C GLU A 93 -3.53 -18.50 -6.13
N ILE A 94 -4.14 -18.08 -7.24
CA ILE A 94 -4.68 -19.02 -8.23
C ILE A 94 -3.63 -19.54 -9.21
N GLY A 95 -2.40 -19.04 -9.15
CA GLY A 95 -1.32 -19.41 -10.07
C GLY A 95 -1.04 -20.91 -10.01
N ASN A 96 -0.83 -21.51 -11.19
CA ASN A 96 -0.56 -22.95 -11.36
C ASN A 96 -1.68 -23.90 -10.84
N THR A 97 -2.91 -23.42 -10.65
CA THR A 97 -4.02 -24.30 -10.21
C THR A 97 -4.67 -25.11 -11.33
N HIS A 98 -4.66 -24.58 -12.55
CA HIS A 98 -5.30 -25.18 -13.73
C HIS A 98 -4.48 -24.92 -14.99
N ASP A 99 -4.59 -25.81 -15.98
CA ASP A 99 -4.04 -25.60 -17.32
C ASP A 99 -4.89 -24.58 -18.10
N LYS A 100 -4.69 -23.31 -17.76
CA LYS A 100 -5.22 -22.17 -18.51
C LYS A 100 -4.08 -21.22 -18.80
N THR A 101 -4.16 -20.53 -19.94
CA THR A 101 -3.22 -19.48 -20.33
C THR A 101 -3.06 -18.46 -19.20
N VAL A 102 -1.85 -17.97 -18.96
CA VAL A 102 -1.44 -17.13 -17.80
C VAL A 102 -1.30 -17.91 -16.49
N LEU A 103 -2.27 -18.75 -16.10
CA LEU A 103 -2.17 -19.54 -14.86
C LEU A 103 -1.07 -20.60 -14.95
N ARG A 104 -0.95 -21.26 -16.10
CA ARG A 104 0.11 -22.25 -16.38
C ARG A 104 1.51 -21.65 -16.34
N ASP A 105 1.68 -20.39 -16.73
CA ASP A 105 3.01 -19.76 -16.76
C ASP A 105 3.36 -19.10 -15.40
N THR A 106 2.39 -19.08 -14.48
CA THR A 106 2.50 -18.49 -13.14
C THR A 106 2.77 -19.59 -12.10
N TRP A 107 4.03 -19.99 -11.98
CA TRP A 107 4.51 -21.01 -11.03
C TRP A 107 5.69 -20.46 -10.21
N PHE A 108 5.93 -21.00 -9.00
CA PHE A 108 7.07 -20.56 -8.18
C PHE A 108 8.38 -21.19 -8.62
N MET A 109 8.38 -22.51 -8.76
CA MET A 109 9.54 -23.29 -9.19
C MET A 109 9.11 -24.37 -10.19
N LYS A 110 9.95 -24.61 -11.19
CA LYS A 110 9.82 -25.67 -12.17
C LYS A 110 11.04 -26.58 -12.06
N LEU A 111 10.79 -27.85 -11.81
CA LEU A 111 11.77 -28.92 -11.78
C LEU A 111 11.78 -29.57 -13.16
N ASP A 112 12.93 -29.57 -13.80
CA ASP A 112 13.15 -30.20 -15.09
C ASP A 112 13.96 -31.49 -14.89
N LEU A 113 13.34 -32.59 -15.29
CA LEU A 113 13.83 -33.96 -15.19
C LEU A 113 14.09 -34.58 -16.57
N SER A 114 14.08 -33.81 -17.66
CA SER A 114 14.22 -34.39 -19.01
C SER A 114 15.59 -34.98 -19.33
N HIS A 115 16.60 -34.77 -18.46
CA HIS A 115 17.98 -35.19 -18.67
C HIS A 115 18.56 -35.99 -17.50
N ILE A 116 17.75 -36.78 -16.79
CA ILE A 116 18.24 -37.75 -15.79
C ILE A 116 18.93 -38.91 -16.51
N VAL A 117 20.17 -38.68 -16.96
CA VAL A 117 21.07 -39.76 -17.38
C VAL A 117 21.95 -40.08 -16.18
N PRO A 118 21.87 -41.27 -15.59
CA PRO A 118 22.89 -41.70 -14.63
C PRO A 118 24.24 -41.70 -15.34
N THR A 119 25.25 -41.07 -14.75
CA THR A 119 26.62 -40.94 -15.28
C THR A 119 27.35 -42.27 -15.50
N SER A 120 26.69 -43.40 -15.21
CA SER A 120 27.27 -44.75 -15.20
C SER A 120 26.92 -45.64 -16.40
N ILE A 121 26.15 -45.20 -17.41
CA ILE A 121 25.79 -46.07 -18.56
C ILE A 121 25.83 -45.33 -19.92
N PRO A 122 26.60 -45.80 -20.92
CA PRO A 122 26.90 -45.05 -22.14
C PRO A 122 25.86 -45.17 -23.28
N ASN A 123 24.61 -45.55 -23.03
CA ASN A 123 23.61 -45.72 -24.10
C ASN A 123 22.26 -45.06 -23.75
N ALA A 124 22.14 -43.76 -24.04
CA ALA A 124 21.04 -42.88 -23.66
C ALA A 124 19.73 -43.00 -24.49
N THR A 125 19.74 -43.74 -25.61
CA THR A 125 18.60 -43.77 -26.55
C THR A 125 17.49 -44.76 -26.18
N LEU A 126 17.80 -45.80 -25.41
CA LEU A 126 16.81 -46.78 -24.92
C LEU A 126 16.16 -46.36 -23.58
N LEU A 127 16.72 -45.36 -22.89
CA LEU A 127 16.26 -44.92 -21.57
C LEU A 127 15.06 -43.95 -21.61
N ASN A 128 14.91 -43.15 -22.68
CA ASN A 128 13.75 -42.27 -22.84
C ASN A 128 12.43 -43.06 -22.99
N SER A 129 12.47 -44.22 -23.65
CA SER A 129 11.32 -45.14 -23.71
C SER A 129 11.03 -45.81 -22.36
N ILE A 130 12.05 -45.98 -21.50
CA ILE A 130 11.91 -46.61 -20.18
C ILE A 130 11.37 -45.61 -19.14
N ALA A 131 11.83 -44.35 -19.16
CA ALA A 131 11.34 -43.28 -18.30
C ALA A 131 9.83 -42.99 -18.52
N GLN A 132 9.35 -43.07 -19.76
CA GLN A 132 7.92 -42.96 -20.07
C GLN A 132 7.11 -44.19 -19.63
N THR A 133 7.67 -45.40 -19.71
CA THR A 133 7.03 -46.61 -19.13
C THR A 133 7.07 -46.67 -17.60
N LEU A 134 7.89 -45.85 -16.95
CA LEU A 134 7.95 -45.70 -15.49
C LEU A 134 6.93 -44.67 -14.96
N GLY A 135 6.18 -43.98 -15.83
CA GLY A 135 5.19 -42.98 -15.44
C GLY A 135 5.76 -41.62 -15.04
N LEU A 136 7.06 -41.40 -15.19
CA LEU A 136 7.71 -40.16 -14.76
C LEU A 136 7.45 -39.02 -15.75
N HIS A 137 6.94 -37.89 -15.26
CA HIS A 137 6.75 -36.68 -16.07
C HIS A 137 8.07 -35.90 -16.25
N ASP A 138 8.25 -35.25 -17.41
CA ASP A 138 9.48 -34.53 -17.75
C ASP A 138 9.70 -33.29 -16.85
N PHE A 139 8.62 -32.66 -16.38
CA PHE A 139 8.73 -31.53 -15.47
C PHE A 139 7.60 -31.46 -14.44
N TYR A 140 7.93 -30.85 -13.31
CA TYR A 140 7.01 -30.55 -12.21
C TYR A 140 7.02 -29.05 -11.90
N GLN A 141 5.86 -28.42 -11.90
CA GLN A 141 5.66 -27.01 -11.56
C GLN A 141 4.98 -26.90 -10.20
N VAL A 142 5.55 -26.11 -9.31
CA VAL A 142 5.05 -25.92 -7.95
C VAL A 142 4.27 -24.61 -7.86
N GLY A 143 3.00 -24.71 -7.46
CA GLY A 143 2.10 -23.60 -7.17
C GLY A 143 1.97 -23.35 -5.66
N LEU A 144 1.09 -22.41 -5.29
CA LEU A 144 0.81 -22.11 -3.88
C LEU A 144 -0.03 -23.21 -3.21
N TRP A 145 -0.98 -23.79 -3.94
CA TRP A 145 -1.98 -24.74 -3.42
C TRP A 145 -1.75 -26.18 -3.86
N ASN A 146 -0.96 -26.37 -4.92
CA ASN A 146 -0.82 -27.63 -5.61
C ASN A 146 0.48 -27.68 -6.42
N PHE A 147 0.66 -28.78 -7.16
CA PHE A 147 1.67 -28.93 -8.19
C PHE A 147 1.01 -29.40 -9.50
N CYS A 148 1.63 -29.06 -10.62
CA CYS A 148 1.25 -29.54 -11.94
C CYS A 148 2.43 -30.25 -12.58
N GLU A 149 2.13 -31.29 -13.35
CA GLU A 149 3.12 -32.11 -14.04
C GLU A 149 2.83 -32.14 -15.54
N GLY A 150 3.84 -32.48 -16.33
CA GLY A 150 3.71 -32.47 -17.78
C GLY A 150 4.93 -32.95 -18.53
N TYR A 151 4.76 -33.09 -19.84
CA TYR A 151 5.82 -33.48 -20.78
C TYR A 151 6.25 -32.28 -21.62
N ILE A 152 7.52 -32.22 -22.00
CA ILE A 152 8.04 -31.07 -22.78
C ILE A 152 7.30 -30.93 -24.13
N ASN A 153 6.84 -32.04 -24.70
CA ASN A 153 6.17 -32.08 -26.01
C ASN A 153 4.68 -31.70 -25.94
N GLU A 154 4.01 -31.91 -24.81
CA GLU A 154 2.56 -31.74 -24.67
C GLU A 154 2.18 -30.54 -23.78
N GLY A 155 3.11 -30.09 -22.92
CA GLY A 155 2.84 -29.08 -21.91
C GLY A 155 2.32 -29.71 -20.61
N VAL A 156 1.56 -28.93 -19.82
CA VAL A 156 0.99 -29.42 -18.57
C VAL A 156 -0.13 -30.39 -18.88
N THR A 157 -0.03 -31.63 -18.41
CA THR A 157 -1.02 -32.69 -18.65
C THR A 157 -2.00 -32.81 -17.49
N GLN A 158 -1.48 -32.77 -16.26
CA GLN A 158 -2.27 -32.98 -15.06
C GLN A 158 -1.83 -32.05 -13.92
N CYS A 159 -2.80 -31.61 -13.12
CA CYS A 159 -2.58 -30.83 -11.91
C CYS A 159 -3.22 -31.55 -10.72
N SER A 160 -2.52 -31.56 -9.58
CA SER A 160 -3.07 -32.10 -8.34
C SER A 160 -4.18 -31.22 -7.76
N HIS A 161 -5.04 -31.84 -6.96
CA HIS A 161 -6.14 -31.13 -6.30
C HIS A 161 -5.59 -30.06 -5.32
N PRO A 162 -6.12 -28.82 -5.35
CA PRO A 162 -5.71 -27.77 -4.43
C PRO A 162 -5.92 -28.17 -2.97
N GLN A 163 -4.87 -28.06 -2.15
CA GLN A 163 -4.92 -28.32 -0.72
C GLN A 163 -4.66 -27.03 0.07
N SER A 164 -5.41 -26.82 1.15
CA SER A 164 -5.12 -25.75 2.10
C SER A 164 -3.83 -26.05 2.86
N LEU A 165 -2.99 -25.04 3.11
CA LEU A 165 -1.72 -25.21 3.82
C LEU A 165 -0.78 -26.21 3.12
N TYR A 166 -0.84 -26.20 1.78
CA TYR A 166 0.02 -27.02 0.94
C TYR A 166 1.51 -26.68 1.18
N TRP A 167 2.33 -27.72 1.16
CA TRP A 167 3.78 -27.62 1.18
C TRP A 167 4.32 -28.65 0.20
N PHE A 168 5.40 -28.30 -0.49
CA PHE A 168 6.00 -29.20 -1.47
C PHE A 168 6.89 -30.22 -0.75
N ASN A 169 6.46 -31.49 -0.74
CA ASN A 169 7.25 -32.61 -0.25
C ASN A 169 7.95 -33.30 -1.43
N PRO A 170 9.21 -32.95 -1.76
CA PRO A 170 9.91 -33.56 -2.89
C PRO A 170 10.06 -35.07 -2.71
N VAL A 171 10.21 -35.54 -1.46
CA VAL A 171 10.40 -36.95 -1.15
C VAL A 171 9.13 -37.73 -1.48
N GLU A 172 7.98 -37.33 -0.96
CA GLU A 172 6.74 -38.07 -1.18
C GLU A 172 6.28 -38.02 -2.64
N ILE A 173 6.44 -36.88 -3.31
CA ILE A 173 6.06 -36.74 -4.72
C ILE A 173 6.96 -37.61 -5.59
N LEU A 174 8.28 -37.56 -5.40
CA LEU A 174 9.18 -38.43 -6.13
C LEU A 174 9.02 -39.90 -5.71
N LEU A 175 8.73 -40.22 -4.45
CA LEU A 175 8.53 -41.61 -4.01
C LEU A 175 7.24 -42.23 -4.56
N ASN A 176 6.15 -41.47 -4.63
CA ASN A 176 4.88 -41.98 -5.18
C ASN A 176 4.97 -42.20 -6.69
N GLU A 177 5.72 -41.36 -7.40
CA GLU A 177 5.93 -41.51 -8.85
C GLU A 177 7.06 -42.51 -9.18
N LEU A 178 8.09 -42.65 -8.33
CA LEU A 178 9.27 -43.49 -8.59
C LEU A 178 9.20 -44.89 -7.95
N PHE A 179 8.35 -45.10 -6.94
CA PHE A 179 8.31 -46.34 -6.15
C PHE A 179 6.91 -46.91 -5.93
N ALA A 180 6.35 -47.48 -7.00
CA ALA A 180 5.53 -48.67 -6.87
C ALA A 180 6.32 -49.92 -6.36
N GLY A 181 7.36 -49.79 -5.51
CA GLY A 181 8.10 -50.97 -5.07
C GLY A 181 9.40 -50.90 -4.24
N ALA A 182 9.95 -49.77 -3.79
CA ALA A 182 11.10 -49.83 -2.86
C ALA A 182 11.20 -48.64 -1.89
N THR A 183 11.25 -48.96 -0.60
CA THR A 183 11.49 -48.01 0.48
C THR A 183 13.00 -47.83 0.69
N ILE A 184 13.51 -46.62 0.45
CA ILE A 184 14.86 -46.23 0.85
C ILE A 184 14.76 -45.49 2.18
N ALA A 185 15.54 -45.92 3.17
CA ALA A 185 15.66 -45.24 4.45
C ALA A 185 16.36 -43.89 4.25
N ILE A 186 15.60 -42.81 4.34
CA ILE A 186 16.13 -41.44 4.24
C ILE A 186 16.76 -41.08 5.60
N PRO A 187 17.99 -40.52 5.62
CA PRO A 187 18.66 -40.14 6.86
C PRO A 187 17.86 -39.08 7.62
N GLU A 188 17.76 -39.23 8.95
CA GLU A 188 16.96 -38.37 9.84
C GLU A 188 17.35 -36.88 9.79
N GLU A 189 18.59 -36.58 9.39
CA GLU A 189 19.06 -35.20 9.24
C GLU A 189 18.31 -34.46 8.13
N ALA A 190 17.95 -35.14 7.03
CA ALA A 190 17.17 -34.56 5.95
C ALA A 190 15.71 -34.29 6.38
N LEU A 191 15.14 -35.11 7.26
CA LEU A 191 13.78 -34.97 7.76
C LEU A 191 13.59 -33.68 8.60
N LYS A 192 14.60 -33.29 9.38
CA LYS A 192 14.54 -32.04 10.18
C LYS A 192 14.47 -30.77 9.33
N TYR A 193 15.12 -30.74 8.17
CA TYR A 193 15.03 -29.59 7.25
C TYR A 193 13.67 -29.52 6.55
N LEU A 194 13.08 -30.69 6.24
CA LEU A 194 11.75 -30.78 5.64
C LEU A 194 10.67 -30.26 6.59
N ASP A 195 10.77 -30.50 7.90
CA ASP A 195 9.80 -29.98 8.88
C ASP A 195 9.81 -28.45 8.96
N ILE A 196 11.00 -27.83 8.91
CA ILE A 196 11.13 -26.37 8.89
C ILE A 196 10.51 -25.80 7.61
N LEU A 197 10.80 -26.43 6.47
CA LEU A 197 10.24 -26.03 5.17
C LEU A 197 8.72 -26.16 5.11
N LYS A 198 8.18 -27.23 5.71
CA LYS A 198 6.74 -27.44 5.85
C LYS A 198 6.10 -26.31 6.64
N VAL A 199 6.58 -26.03 7.85
CA VAL A 199 6.05 -24.97 8.69
C VAL A 199 6.16 -23.61 7.99
N ALA A 200 7.31 -23.31 7.39
CA ALA A 200 7.51 -22.05 6.68
C ALA A 200 6.54 -21.88 5.48
N SER A 201 6.28 -22.94 4.72
CA SER A 201 5.33 -22.94 3.60
C SER A 201 3.89 -22.72 4.07
N GLN A 202 3.50 -23.34 5.18
CA GLN A 202 2.18 -23.16 5.78
C GLN A 202 1.96 -21.72 6.28
N TRP A 203 2.98 -21.11 6.91
CA TRP A 203 2.95 -19.70 7.29
C TRP A 203 2.88 -18.79 6.08
N MET A 204 3.68 -19.03 5.05
CA MET A 204 3.65 -18.28 3.79
C MET A 204 2.25 -18.27 3.18
N PHE A 205 1.62 -19.45 3.08
CA PHE A 205 0.26 -19.63 2.60
C PHE A 205 -0.75 -18.81 3.42
N GLY A 206 -0.71 -18.93 4.75
CA GLY A 206 -1.61 -18.21 5.65
C GLY A 206 -1.44 -16.69 5.57
N LEU A 207 -0.21 -16.21 5.41
CA LEU A 207 0.10 -14.79 5.30
C LEU A 207 -0.37 -14.19 3.98
N PHE A 208 -0.22 -14.90 2.85
CA PHE A 208 -0.77 -14.45 1.57
C PHE A 208 -2.29 -14.37 1.62
N LEU A 209 -2.97 -15.42 2.10
CA LEU A 209 -4.43 -15.45 2.21
C LEU A 209 -4.98 -14.36 3.13
N THR A 210 -4.33 -14.15 4.27
CA THR A 210 -4.68 -13.08 5.22
C THR A 210 -4.44 -11.70 4.58
N GLY A 211 -3.32 -11.53 3.88
CA GLY A 211 -2.99 -10.31 3.13
C GLY A 211 -4.05 -9.97 2.07
N THR A 212 -4.53 -10.96 1.32
CA THR A 212 -5.57 -10.80 0.30
C THR A 212 -6.91 -10.41 0.92
N CYS A 213 -7.33 -11.08 1.99
CA CYS A 213 -8.57 -10.77 2.72
C CYS A 213 -8.54 -9.35 3.31
N LEU A 214 -7.42 -8.98 3.95
CA LEU A 214 -7.24 -7.66 4.53
C LEU A 214 -7.19 -6.56 3.47
N SER A 215 -6.47 -6.78 2.37
CA SER A 215 -6.41 -5.84 1.24
C SER A 215 -7.81 -5.60 0.67
N THR A 216 -8.59 -6.67 0.48
CA THR A 216 -9.98 -6.58 0.01
C THR A 216 -10.85 -5.78 0.97
N THR A 217 -10.71 -6.03 2.28
CA THR A 217 -11.43 -5.27 3.32
C THR A 217 -11.04 -3.79 3.29
N LEU A 218 -9.75 -3.48 3.14
CA LEU A 218 -9.23 -2.11 3.08
C LEU A 218 -9.76 -1.32 1.86
N ILE A 219 -10.07 -1.97 0.74
CA ILE A 219 -10.72 -1.32 -0.42
C ILE A 219 -12.06 -0.69 -0.02
N PHE A 220 -12.88 -1.38 0.77
CA PHE A 220 -14.17 -0.87 1.22
C PHE A 220 -14.05 0.12 2.39
N LEU A 221 -13.10 -0.11 3.30
CA LEU A 221 -12.91 0.73 4.48
C LEU A 221 -12.28 2.10 4.17
N THR A 222 -11.35 2.16 3.21
CA THR A 222 -10.63 3.39 2.84
C THR A 222 -11.54 4.56 2.40
N PRO A 223 -12.55 4.38 1.51
CA PRO A 223 -13.46 5.47 1.17
C PRO A 223 -14.37 5.89 2.33
N LEU A 224 -14.76 4.95 3.20
CA LEU A 224 -15.54 5.24 4.42
C LEU A 224 -14.73 6.08 5.43
N ALA A 225 -13.41 5.89 5.48
CA ALA A 225 -12.47 6.63 6.34
C ALA A 225 -12.43 8.15 6.07
N VAL A 226 -12.93 8.60 4.91
CA VAL A 226 -12.99 10.02 4.56
C VAL A 226 -14.00 10.77 5.44
N TYR A 227 -15.07 10.09 5.86
CA TYR A 227 -16.15 10.69 6.65
C TYR A 227 -15.84 10.70 8.15
N THR A 228 -15.14 9.68 8.65
CA THR A 228 -14.91 9.48 10.09
C THR A 228 -13.44 9.64 10.46
N ARG A 229 -13.13 10.62 11.32
CA ARG A 229 -11.73 10.87 11.79
C ARG A 229 -11.17 9.70 12.60
N TRP A 230 -12.00 9.12 13.46
CA TRP A 230 -11.63 7.99 14.31
C TRP A 230 -11.35 6.71 13.53
N ALA A 231 -11.90 6.57 12.31
CA ALA A 231 -11.63 5.42 11.45
C ALA A 231 -10.25 5.48 10.78
N ALA A 232 -9.64 6.68 10.64
CA ALA A 232 -8.37 6.82 9.94
C ALA A 232 -7.18 6.17 10.67
N GLY A 233 -7.19 6.18 12.02
CA GLY A 233 -6.15 5.55 12.84
C GLY A 233 -6.14 4.02 12.71
N PRO A 234 -7.26 3.33 13.02
CA PRO A 234 -7.38 1.89 12.86
C PRO A 234 -7.09 1.41 11.44
N ILE A 235 -7.53 2.15 10.41
CA ILE A 235 -7.25 1.78 9.01
C ILE A 235 -5.76 1.91 8.68
N ALA A 236 -5.05 2.89 9.23
CA ALA A 236 -3.61 3.00 9.06
C ALA A 236 -2.87 1.83 9.73
N ILE A 237 -3.28 1.43 10.95
CA ILE A 237 -2.72 0.27 11.64
C ILE A 237 -3.00 -1.02 10.87
N LEU A 238 -4.23 -1.19 10.37
CA LEU A 238 -4.61 -2.34 9.57
C LEU A 238 -3.82 -2.41 8.26
N SER A 239 -3.57 -1.27 7.61
CA SER A 239 -2.72 -1.21 6.42
C SER A 239 -1.25 -1.55 6.71
N LEU A 240 -0.73 -1.18 7.89
CA LEU A 240 0.60 -1.59 8.33
C LEU A 240 0.67 -3.10 8.54
N PHE A 241 -0.32 -3.67 9.23
CA PHE A 241 -0.39 -5.11 9.45
C PHE A 241 -0.47 -5.88 8.13
N THR A 242 -1.29 -5.40 7.19
CA THR A 242 -1.41 -5.98 5.84
C THR A 242 -0.07 -5.94 5.09
N LEU A 243 0.64 -4.81 5.13
CA LEU A 243 1.99 -4.67 4.56
C LEU A 243 2.96 -5.66 5.19
N LEU A 244 2.98 -5.78 6.52
CA LEU A 244 3.86 -6.72 7.21
C LEU A 244 3.58 -8.17 6.83
N CYS A 245 2.32 -8.58 6.80
CA CYS A 245 1.95 -9.95 6.40
C CYS A 245 2.43 -10.27 4.99
N ILE A 246 2.12 -9.41 4.01
CA ILE A 246 2.50 -9.63 2.60
C ILE A 246 4.03 -9.59 2.45
N PHE A 247 4.70 -8.61 3.05
CA PHE A 247 6.15 -8.47 2.90
C PHE A 247 6.92 -9.64 3.53
N VAL A 248 6.51 -10.10 4.71
CA VAL A 248 7.08 -11.29 5.35
C VAL A 248 6.80 -12.53 4.49
N ALA A 249 5.60 -12.69 3.94
CA ALA A 249 5.28 -13.80 3.03
C ALA A 249 6.18 -13.80 1.78
N CYS A 250 6.40 -12.63 1.15
CA CYS A 250 7.27 -12.50 -0.02
C CYS A 250 8.72 -12.91 0.30
N ILE A 251 9.24 -12.52 1.47
CA ILE A 251 10.59 -12.90 1.91
C ILE A 251 10.68 -14.41 2.14
N ILE A 252 9.71 -14.99 2.86
CA ILE A 252 9.67 -16.43 3.13
C ILE A 252 9.63 -17.21 1.81
N ALA A 253 8.74 -16.84 0.89
CA ALA A 253 8.64 -17.46 -0.44
C ALA A 253 9.98 -17.42 -1.18
N THR A 254 10.59 -16.23 -1.25
CA THR A 254 11.86 -16.03 -1.94
C THR A 254 12.97 -16.88 -1.31
N ALA A 255 13.06 -16.93 0.02
CA ALA A 255 14.04 -17.72 0.73
C ALA A 255 13.86 -19.23 0.47
N ILE A 256 12.63 -19.74 0.60
CA ILE A 256 12.31 -21.16 0.40
C ILE A 256 12.71 -21.59 -1.01
N PHE A 257 12.23 -20.90 -2.05
CA PHE A 257 12.47 -21.34 -3.43
C PHE A 257 13.92 -21.16 -3.89
N ILE A 258 14.66 -20.18 -3.35
CA ILE A 258 16.11 -20.07 -3.60
C ILE A 258 16.86 -21.22 -2.94
N VAL A 259 16.56 -21.55 -1.68
CA VAL A 259 17.20 -22.67 -0.98
C VAL A 259 16.90 -23.99 -1.68
N PHE A 260 15.64 -24.22 -2.08
CA PHE A 260 15.26 -25.39 -2.85
C PHE A 260 16.02 -25.50 -4.17
N LYS A 261 16.15 -24.39 -4.92
CA LYS A 261 16.90 -24.38 -6.16
C LYS A 261 18.35 -24.80 -5.93
N ILE A 262 19.02 -24.19 -4.95
CA ILE A 262 20.42 -24.47 -4.64
C ILE A 262 20.58 -25.94 -4.23
N ALA A 263 19.74 -26.43 -3.32
CA ALA A 263 19.79 -27.80 -2.82
C ALA A 263 19.63 -28.83 -3.95
N LEU A 264 18.70 -28.60 -4.89
CA LEU A 264 18.46 -29.53 -6.00
C LEU A 264 19.54 -29.48 -7.08
N THR A 265 20.17 -28.32 -7.30
CA THR A 265 21.27 -28.19 -8.25
C THR A 265 22.61 -28.71 -7.74
N GLN A 266 22.74 -29.01 -6.44
CA GLN A 266 23.99 -29.50 -5.83
C GLN A 266 24.14 -31.03 -5.87
N VAL A 267 23.11 -31.77 -6.27
CA VAL A 267 23.18 -33.22 -6.36
C VAL A 267 23.76 -33.60 -7.73
N ASP A 268 25.09 -33.62 -7.83
CA ASP A 268 25.84 -33.82 -9.09
C ASP A 268 25.57 -35.17 -9.80
N ASP A 269 25.00 -36.15 -9.09
CA ASP A 269 24.68 -37.47 -9.64
C ASP A 269 23.36 -37.51 -10.45
N LEU A 270 22.52 -36.47 -10.33
CA LEU A 270 21.25 -36.34 -11.03
C LEU A 270 21.20 -34.93 -11.64
N ASN A 271 21.29 -34.81 -12.96
CA ASN A 271 21.30 -33.53 -13.69
C ASN A 271 19.90 -32.85 -13.71
N ILE A 272 19.37 -32.57 -12.52
CA ILE A 272 18.06 -31.99 -12.29
C ILE A 272 18.20 -30.47 -12.29
N LYS A 273 17.47 -29.79 -13.18
CA LYS A 273 17.50 -28.32 -13.26
C LYS A 273 16.26 -27.75 -12.58
N ALA A 274 16.48 -26.93 -11.56
CA ALA A 274 15.43 -26.13 -10.93
C ALA A 274 15.45 -24.69 -11.49
N VAL A 275 14.34 -24.28 -12.12
CA VAL A 275 14.12 -22.92 -12.62
C VAL A 275 13.12 -22.23 -11.70
N LEU A 276 13.25 -20.92 -11.49
CA LEU A 276 12.27 -20.10 -10.75
C LEU A 276 11.38 -19.33 -11.72
N GLY A 277 10.10 -19.20 -11.40
CA GLY A 277 9.12 -18.57 -12.27
C GLY A 277 9.13 -17.05 -12.09
N ALA A 278 9.82 -16.34 -12.98
CA ALA A 278 9.95 -14.89 -12.90
C ALA A 278 8.61 -14.15 -12.88
N GLN A 279 7.58 -14.69 -13.55
CA GLN A 279 6.23 -14.10 -13.59
C GLN A 279 5.55 -14.10 -12.22
N MET A 280 5.58 -15.24 -11.51
CA MET A 280 4.99 -15.38 -10.18
C MET A 280 5.66 -14.44 -9.17
N PHE A 281 7.00 -14.44 -9.14
CA PHE A 281 7.77 -13.52 -8.31
C PHE A 281 7.50 -12.05 -8.67
N GLY A 282 7.33 -11.76 -9.97
CA GLY A 282 6.94 -10.44 -10.47
C GLY A 282 5.60 -9.98 -9.90
N PHE A 283 4.55 -10.80 -9.97
CA PHE A 283 3.23 -10.46 -9.42
C PHE A 283 3.27 -10.28 -7.89
N MET A 284 3.96 -11.16 -7.20
CA MET A 284 4.14 -11.13 -5.75
C MET A 284 4.81 -9.82 -5.28
N TRP A 285 5.96 -9.47 -5.86
CA TRP A 285 6.68 -8.23 -5.50
C TRP A 285 6.00 -6.97 -5.99
N THR A 286 5.30 -7.01 -7.14
CA THR A 286 4.47 -5.89 -7.62
C THR A 286 3.34 -5.60 -6.65
N SER A 287 2.71 -6.65 -6.11
CA SER A 287 1.68 -6.49 -5.09
C SER A 287 2.25 -5.87 -3.80
N ALA A 288 3.39 -6.37 -3.33
CA ALA A 288 4.07 -5.79 -2.16
C ALA A 288 4.44 -4.32 -2.37
N GLY A 289 4.88 -3.93 -3.57
CA GLY A 289 5.12 -2.53 -3.93
C GLY A 289 3.85 -1.67 -3.87
N CYS A 290 2.73 -2.19 -4.40
CA CYS A 290 1.44 -1.50 -4.36
C CYS A 290 0.94 -1.29 -2.92
N ILE A 291 1.03 -2.31 -2.06
CA ILE A 291 0.61 -2.23 -0.66
C ILE A 291 1.48 -1.23 0.12
N LEU A 292 2.79 -1.17 -0.18
CA LEU A 292 3.73 -0.23 0.42
C LEU A 292 3.37 1.23 0.08
N ILE A 293 3.07 1.51 -1.20
CA ILE A 293 2.63 2.83 -1.64
C ILE A 293 1.30 3.20 -0.95
N ALA A 294 0.35 2.27 -0.89
CA ALA A 294 -0.92 2.48 -0.23
C ALA A 294 -0.74 2.82 1.27
N PHE A 295 0.17 2.12 1.96
CA PHE A 295 0.52 2.37 3.36
C PHE A 295 1.15 3.76 3.57
N ILE A 296 2.07 4.19 2.71
CA ILE A 296 2.68 5.53 2.78
C ILE A 296 1.60 6.63 2.65
N ILE A 297 0.65 6.45 1.73
CA ILE A 297 -0.46 7.38 1.58
C ILE A 297 -1.36 7.36 2.83
N GLN A 298 -1.68 6.18 3.35
CA GLN A 298 -2.58 6.03 4.50
C GLN A 298 -1.97 6.58 5.80
N SER A 299 -0.66 6.41 6.01
CA SER A 299 0.06 7.01 7.14
C SER A 299 0.09 8.54 7.03
N GLY A 300 0.32 9.10 5.83
CA GLY A 300 0.22 10.54 5.58
C GLY A 300 -1.20 11.11 5.79
N LEU A 301 -2.24 10.33 5.47
CA LEU A 301 -3.63 10.69 5.72
C LEU A 301 -3.98 10.74 7.21
N CYS A 302 -3.38 9.86 8.02
CA CYS A 302 -3.57 9.82 9.47
C CYS A 302 -2.90 11.02 10.17
N CYS A 303 -1.62 11.27 9.86
CA CYS A 303 -0.80 12.27 10.58
C CYS A 303 -1.05 13.71 10.09
N CYS A 304 -1.06 13.92 8.77
CA CYS A 304 -0.87 15.26 8.20
C CYS A 304 -2.16 15.89 7.65
N CYS A 305 -3.12 15.10 7.19
CA CYS A 305 -4.31 15.63 6.51
C CYS A 305 -5.41 16.16 7.44
N ALA A 306 -6.05 17.26 7.08
CA ALA A 306 -7.19 17.81 7.81
C ALA A 306 -8.47 16.99 7.55
N SER A 307 -9.11 16.50 8.60
CA SER A 307 -10.43 15.87 8.51
C SER A 307 -11.54 16.90 8.33
N ARG A 308 -12.69 16.50 7.76
CA ARG A 308 -13.90 17.34 7.69
C ARG A 308 -14.31 17.91 9.05
N ARG A 309 -14.15 17.10 10.10
CA ARG A 309 -14.40 17.54 11.48
C ARG A 309 -13.39 18.59 11.93
N ASP A 310 -12.10 18.41 11.63
CA ASP A 310 -11.03 19.34 12.01
C ASP A 310 -11.13 20.70 11.30
N VAL A 311 -11.62 20.70 10.06
CA VAL A 311 -11.94 21.94 9.34
C VAL A 311 -13.18 22.62 9.96
N ARG A 312 -14.17 21.84 10.42
CA ARG A 312 -15.38 22.35 11.07
C ARG A 312 -15.11 22.93 12.47
N THR A 313 -14.29 22.28 13.29
CA THR A 313 -13.79 22.85 14.57
C THR A 313 -12.64 23.84 14.34
N GLY A 314 -12.09 23.92 13.13
CA GLY A 314 -10.94 24.72 12.72
C GLY A 314 -9.66 24.48 13.54
N ARG A 315 -9.48 23.22 13.97
CA ARG A 315 -8.22 22.73 14.51
C ARG A 315 -7.15 22.62 13.42
N LYS A 316 -7.57 22.43 12.16
CA LYS A 316 -6.72 22.44 10.96
C LYS A 316 -7.42 23.20 9.84
N LEU A 317 -6.70 24.05 9.10
CA LEU A 317 -7.23 24.84 7.98
C LEU A 317 -7.55 23.97 6.74
N GLY A 318 -6.81 22.88 6.52
CA GLY A 318 -6.91 22.11 5.26
C GLY A 318 -6.31 22.87 4.08
N SER A 319 -6.80 22.64 2.85
CA SER A 319 -6.23 23.26 1.65
C SER A 319 -6.41 24.78 1.64
N LYS A 320 -5.31 25.56 1.55
CA LYS A 320 -5.32 27.03 1.44
C LYS A 320 -6.19 27.54 0.28
N LYS A 321 -6.28 26.76 -0.81
CA LYS A 321 -7.12 27.05 -1.99
C LYS A 321 -8.61 27.16 -1.66
N ALA A 322 -9.08 26.72 -0.49
CA ALA A 322 -10.48 26.87 -0.10
C ALA A 322 -10.83 28.26 0.43
N TYR A 323 -9.83 29.06 0.83
CA TYR A 323 -10.00 30.36 1.50
C TYR A 323 -9.66 31.55 0.59
N THR A 324 -8.92 31.33 -0.49
CA THR A 324 -8.49 32.36 -1.43
C THR A 324 -9.51 32.63 -2.54
N MET A 325 -10.74 32.11 -2.45
CA MET A 325 -11.75 32.26 -3.50
C MET A 325 -13.07 32.80 -2.95
N PRO A 326 -13.77 33.64 -3.73
CA PRO A 326 -15.06 34.18 -3.35
C PRO A 326 -16.07 33.05 -3.06
N PRO A 327 -16.98 33.25 -2.09
CA PRO A 327 -17.88 32.20 -1.56
C PRO A 327 -18.76 31.51 -2.62
N ASP A 328 -18.95 32.13 -3.79
CA ASP A 328 -19.80 31.62 -4.87
C ASP A 328 -19.13 30.66 -5.85
N GLY A 329 -17.80 30.51 -5.78
CA GLY A 329 -17.00 29.62 -6.64
C GLY A 329 -16.21 30.37 -7.72
N ASP A 330 -15.37 29.62 -8.46
CA ASP A 330 -14.53 30.16 -9.54
C ASP A 330 -15.38 30.95 -10.55
N PRO A 331 -15.17 32.28 -10.72
CA PRO A 331 -15.93 33.06 -11.70
C PRO A 331 -15.74 32.48 -13.11
N GLU A 332 -14.54 31.99 -13.43
CA GLU A 332 -14.22 31.36 -14.71
C GLU A 332 -15.08 30.11 -15.00
N LYS A 333 -15.39 29.30 -13.96
CA LYS A 333 -16.26 28.12 -14.10
C LYS A 333 -17.74 28.47 -14.15
N GLN A 334 -18.14 29.56 -13.53
CA GLN A 334 -19.50 30.09 -13.67
C GLN A 334 -19.71 30.63 -15.08
N THR A 335 -18.77 31.41 -15.60
CA THR A 335 -18.77 31.91 -16.99
C THR A 335 -18.75 30.76 -18.00
N PHE A 336 -17.97 29.71 -17.77
CA PHE A 336 -17.96 28.53 -18.64
C PHE A 336 -19.29 27.76 -18.60
N LYS A 337 -19.93 27.61 -17.42
CA LYS A 337 -21.26 27.01 -17.30
C LYS A 337 -22.37 27.86 -17.92
N GLN A 338 -22.26 29.19 -17.82
CA GLN A 338 -23.16 30.13 -18.50
C GLN A 338 -22.98 30.05 -20.03
N ARG A 339 -21.73 29.99 -20.51
CA ARG A 339 -21.42 29.80 -21.95
C ARG A 339 -21.90 28.47 -22.50
N LEU A 340 -21.95 27.42 -21.67
CA LEU A 340 -22.47 26.09 -22.04
C LEU A 340 -23.99 25.94 -21.83
N GLY A 341 -24.72 27.00 -21.51
CA GLY A 341 -26.19 26.97 -21.48
C GLY A 341 -26.82 26.08 -20.40
N PHE A 342 -26.07 25.63 -19.38
CA PHE A 342 -26.59 24.80 -18.29
C PHE A 342 -27.26 25.60 -17.16
N GLY A 343 -27.76 26.79 -17.46
CA GLY A 343 -28.56 27.59 -16.54
C GLY A 343 -29.99 27.09 -16.49
N ARG A 344 -30.37 26.40 -15.41
CA ARG A 344 -31.76 26.04 -15.13
C ARG A 344 -32.56 27.33 -14.96
N SER A 345 -33.41 27.64 -15.93
CA SER A 345 -34.46 28.64 -15.78
C SER A 345 -35.41 28.16 -14.68
N GLN A 346 -35.49 28.88 -13.56
CA GLN A 346 -36.62 28.80 -12.64
C GLN A 346 -37.39 30.11 -12.81
N ALA A 347 -38.59 29.97 -13.37
CA ALA A 347 -39.68 30.92 -13.24
C ALA A 347 -40.23 30.89 -11.80
#